data_AF-A0A4U0UCR5-F1
#
_entry.id   AF-A0A4U0UCR5-F1
#
_cell.length_a   1.000
_cell.length_b   1.000
_cell.length_c   1.000
_cell.angle_alpha   90.00
_cell.angle_beta   90.00
_cell.angle_gamma   90.00
#
_symmetry.space_group_name_H-M   'P 1'
#
loop_
_entity.id
_entity.type
_entity.pdbx_description
1 polymer ?
#
loop_
_entity_poly.entity_id
_entity_poly.type
_entity_poly.pdbx_seq_one_letter_code
_entity_poly.pdbx_strand_id
1 'polypeptide(L)'
;MAAPAKGEQMHDLNCLTIKELEQHAAVRMDKQTRDYYNEGADSGSTLLENIQAYAKYRIRPRVLRDISRIDTSVSIFGFRSSVPLGIAPTAMQCLAHPDGEIATARA
;
A
#
# COMPACT_ATOMS: atom_id res chain seq x y z
N MET A 1 -21.36 21.82 -15.70
CA MET A 1 -21.22 22.27 -14.31
C MET A 1 -20.09 21.47 -13.70
N ALA A 2 -18.97 22.11 -13.41
CA ALA A 2 -17.80 21.46 -12.79
C ALA A 2 -18.13 21.07 -11.35
N ALA A 3 -17.87 19.82 -10.98
CA ALA A 3 -17.94 19.37 -9.60
C ALA A 3 -16.87 20.09 -8.76
N PRO A 4 -17.17 20.48 -7.52
CA PRO A 4 -16.22 21.22 -6.69
C PRO A 4 -14.99 20.36 -6.35
N ALA A 5 -13.82 20.99 -6.31
CA ALA A 5 -12.59 20.37 -5.85
C ALA A 5 -12.78 19.85 -4.42
N LYS A 6 -12.68 18.53 -4.24
CA LYS A 6 -12.67 17.92 -2.90
C LYS A 6 -11.44 18.46 -2.16
N GLY A 7 -11.69 19.26 -1.13
CA GLY A 7 -10.65 19.70 -0.19
C GLY A 7 -9.89 18.51 0.35
N GLU A 8 -8.60 18.71 0.63
CA GLU A 8 -7.68 17.72 1.20
C GLU A 8 -8.35 16.99 2.37
N GLN A 9 -8.83 15.78 2.12
CA GLN A 9 -9.32 14.91 3.19
C GLN A 9 -8.10 14.51 4.01
N MET A 10 -8.01 15.07 5.21
CA MET A 10 -7.03 14.72 6.22
C MET A 10 -6.96 13.19 6.36
N HIS A 11 -5.77 12.63 6.15
CA HIS A 11 -5.54 11.18 6.19
C HIS A 11 -6.08 10.60 7.50
N ASP A 12 -6.96 9.60 7.40
CA ASP A 12 -7.49 8.89 8.57
C ASP A 12 -6.36 8.10 9.23
N LEU A 13 -5.83 8.62 10.34
CA LEU A 13 -4.74 8.03 11.11
C LEU A 13 -5.18 6.77 11.90
N ASN A 14 -6.44 6.35 11.80
CA ASN A 14 -6.94 5.14 12.47
C ASN A 14 -6.56 3.82 11.76
N CYS A 15 -5.66 3.87 10.78
CA CYS A 15 -5.16 2.71 10.06
C CYS A 15 -3.63 2.69 10.14
N LEU A 16 -3.07 1.93 11.08
CA LEU A 16 -1.63 1.87 11.35
C LEU A 16 -0.96 0.68 10.67
N THR A 17 -1.71 -0.38 10.38
CA THR A 17 -1.18 -1.59 9.74
C THR A 17 -1.89 -1.88 8.42
N ILE A 18 -1.19 -2.58 7.52
CA ILE A 18 -1.78 -3.06 6.25
C ILE A 18 -2.98 -3.98 6.51
N LYS A 19 -2.95 -4.74 7.61
CA LYS A 19 -4.06 -5.62 8.01
C LYS A 19 -5.31 -4.83 8.42
N GLU A 20 -5.14 -3.71 9.13
CA GLU A 20 -6.24 -2.81 9.44
C GLU A 20 -6.79 -2.16 8.16
N LEU A 21 -5.92 -1.80 7.22
CA LEU A 21 -6.33 -1.27 5.91
C LEU A 21 -7.21 -2.27 5.17
N GLU A 22 -6.80 -3.53 5.11
CA GLU A 22 -7.56 -4.64 4.51
C GLU A 22 -8.94 -4.80 5.18
N GLN A 23 -9.01 -4.78 6.51
CA GLN A 23 -10.26 -4.88 7.27
C GLN A 23 -11.20 -3.69 7.00
N HIS A 24 -10.65 -2.47 6.96
CA HIS A 24 -11.39 -1.26 6.64
C HIS A 24 -11.89 -1.25 5.19
N ALA A 25 -11.11 -1.75 4.24
CA ALA A 25 -11.54 -1.91 2.86
C ALA A 25 -12.63 -2.98 2.74
N ALA A 26 -12.50 -4.09 3.47
CA ALA A 26 -13.41 -5.22 3.38
C ALA A 26 -14.86 -4.88 3.77
N VAL A 27 -15.09 -3.90 4.65
CA VAL A 27 -16.45 -3.44 4.99
C VAL A 27 -17.04 -2.47 3.96
N ARG A 28 -16.23 -1.94 3.04
CA ARG A 28 -16.64 -0.94 2.03
C ARG A 28 -16.76 -1.53 0.62
N MET A 29 -16.27 -2.74 0.40
CA MET A 29 -16.30 -3.44 -0.88
C MET A 29 -17.28 -4.61 -0.84
N ASP A 30 -17.91 -4.90 -1.97
CA ASP A 30 -18.69 -6.12 -2.14
C ASP A 30 -17.77 -7.36 -2.17
N LYS A 31 -18.35 -8.56 -2.01
CA LYS A 31 -17.58 -9.81 -1.94
C LYS A 31 -16.70 -10.02 -3.18
N GLN A 32 -17.25 -9.83 -4.37
CA GLN A 32 -16.53 -10.11 -5.62
C GLN A 32 -15.30 -9.21 -5.77
N THR A 33 -15.46 -7.92 -5.46
CA THR A 33 -14.34 -6.96 -5.50
C THR A 33 -13.26 -7.31 -4.48
N ARG A 34 -13.63 -7.71 -3.25
CA ARG A 34 -12.66 -8.10 -2.23
C ARG A 34 -11.87 -9.33 -2.63
N ASP A 35 -12.57 -10.35 -3.13
CA ASP A 35 -11.95 -11.61 -3.53
C ASP A 35 -10.98 -11.37 -4.70
N TYR A 36 -11.34 -10.49 -5.65
CA TYR A 36 -10.46 -10.12 -6.77
C TYR A 36 -9.11 -9.57 -6.33
N TYR A 37 -9.06 -8.79 -5.24
CA TYR A 37 -7.81 -8.17 -4.77
C TYR A 37 -7.05 -8.98 -3.73
N ASN A 38 -7.75 -9.73 -2.88
CA ASN A 38 -7.14 -10.36 -1.71
C ASN A 38 -6.83 -11.86 -1.90
N GLU A 39 -7.28 -12.49 -2.99
CA GLU A 39 -7.04 -13.91 -3.25
C GLU A 39 -5.75 -14.18 -4.04
N GLY A 40 -5.26 -15.41 -3.91
CA GLY A 40 -4.16 -15.97 -4.69
C GLY A 40 -4.63 -17.11 -5.58
N ALA A 41 -3.70 -17.75 -6.30
CA ALA A 41 -4.03 -18.90 -7.13
C ALA A 41 -4.40 -20.14 -6.28
N ASP A 42 -5.45 -20.86 -6.73
CA ASP A 42 -5.92 -22.12 -6.13
C ASP A 42 -6.14 -21.98 -4.61
N SER A 43 -5.47 -22.78 -3.79
CA SER A 43 -5.58 -22.75 -2.32
C SER A 43 -4.86 -21.57 -1.65
N GLY A 44 -4.17 -20.71 -2.41
CA GLY A 44 -3.45 -19.55 -1.86
C GLY A 44 -2.19 -19.89 -1.08
N SER A 45 -1.62 -21.10 -1.21
CA SER A 45 -0.40 -21.53 -0.51
C SER A 45 0.77 -20.57 -0.77
N THR A 46 1.02 -20.20 -2.02
CA THR A 46 2.08 -19.25 -2.39
C THR A 46 1.86 -17.85 -1.81
N LEU A 47 0.60 -17.40 -1.71
CA LEU A 47 0.26 -16.13 -1.08
C LEU A 47 0.67 -16.14 0.40
N LEU A 48 0.32 -17.21 1.12
CA LEU A 48 0.70 -17.40 2.52
C LEU A 48 2.23 -17.49 2.68
N GLU A 49 2.90 -18.22 1.79
CA GLU A 49 4.37 -18.34 1.81
C GLU A 49 5.07 -17.01 1.60
N ASN A 50 4.57 -16.15 0.70
CA ASN A 50 5.13 -14.81 0.47
C ASN A 50 5.13 -13.96 1.75
N ILE A 51 4.04 -14.01 2.52
CA ILE A 51 3.92 -13.28 3.79
C ILE A 51 4.85 -13.89 4.85
N GLN A 52 4.82 -15.21 4.99
CA GLN A 52 5.63 -15.92 6.00
C GLN A 52 7.13 -15.86 5.72
N ALA A 53 7.55 -15.67 4.46
CA ALA A 53 8.96 -15.56 4.09
C ALA A 53 9.67 -14.43 4.85
N TYR A 54 9.00 -13.31 5.13
CA TYR A 54 9.58 -12.20 5.87
C TYR A 54 9.91 -12.56 7.34
N ALA A 55 9.14 -13.46 7.96
CA ALA A 55 9.38 -13.89 9.34
C ALA A 55 10.67 -14.72 9.51
N LYS A 56 11.26 -15.19 8.40
CA LYS A 56 12.55 -15.90 8.40
C LYS A 56 13.71 -14.95 8.74
N TYR A 57 13.54 -13.65 8.52
CA TYR A 57 14.56 -12.63 8.74
C TYR A 57 14.24 -11.80 9.99
N ARG A 58 15.29 -11.34 10.66
CA ARG A 58 15.19 -10.42 11.80
C ARG A 58 16.10 -9.23 11.57
N ILE A 59 15.60 -8.02 11.86
CA ILE A 59 16.42 -6.82 11.86
C ILE A 59 17.35 -6.89 13.07
N ARG A 60 18.67 -6.80 12.85
CA ARG A 60 19.65 -6.73 13.94
C ARG A 60 19.70 -5.28 14.46
N PRO A 61 19.29 -5.02 15.72
CA PRO A 61 19.39 -3.68 16.27
C PRO A 61 20.85 -3.23 16.35
N ARG A 62 21.12 -1.97 16.01
CA ARG A 62 22.44 -1.35 16.18
C ARG A 62 22.28 -0.16 17.13
N VAL A 63 22.91 -0.25 18.29
CA VAL A 63 22.81 0.76 19.36
C VAL A 63 23.88 1.84 19.20
N LEU A 64 23.66 2.99 19.84
CA LEU A 64 24.58 4.15 19.85
C LEU A 64 24.91 4.65 18.44
N ARG A 65 23.93 4.62 17.53
CA ARG A 65 24.01 5.24 16.20
C ARG A 65 23.25 6.55 16.24
N ASP A 66 23.88 7.62 15.77
CA ASP A 66 23.17 8.87 15.53
C ASP A 66 22.19 8.67 14.38
N ILE A 67 20.91 8.84 14.69
CA ILE A 67 19.78 8.73 13.77
C ILE A 67 18.97 10.03 13.77
N SER A 68 19.56 11.14 14.23
CA SER A 68 18.91 12.46 14.29
C SER A 68 18.43 12.96 12.93
N ARG A 69 19.03 12.46 11.84
CA ARG A 69 18.64 12.72 10.46
C ARG A 69 18.71 11.42 9.65
N ILE A 70 17.55 10.94 9.21
CA ILE A 70 17.44 9.76 8.32
C ILE A 70 16.99 10.26 6.95
N ASP A 71 17.78 9.95 5.92
CA ASP A 71 17.42 10.18 4.53
C ASP A 71 17.05 8.84 3.88
N THR A 72 15.77 8.68 3.52
CA THR A 72 15.25 7.49 2.82
C THR A 72 15.26 7.65 1.30
N SER A 73 15.71 8.80 0.78
CA SER A 73 15.61 9.07 -0.64
C SER A 73 16.64 8.27 -1.45
N VAL A 74 16.21 7.82 -2.63
CA VAL A 74 16.97 6.93 -3.51
C VAL A 74 16.87 7.38 -4.96
N SER A 75 17.88 7.04 -5.77
CA SER A 75 17.82 7.22 -7.23
C SER A 75 17.43 5.92 -7.90
N ILE A 76 16.37 5.94 -8.69
CA ILE A 76 15.83 4.78 -9.43
C ILE A 76 15.79 5.16 -10.91
N PHE A 77 16.61 4.51 -11.74
CA PHE A 77 16.73 4.80 -13.18
C PHE A 77 16.96 6.29 -13.52
N GLY A 78 17.68 7.02 -12.66
CA GLY A 78 17.96 8.46 -12.83
C GLY A 78 16.90 9.40 -12.23
N PHE A 79 15.79 8.86 -11.71
CA PHE A 79 14.76 9.64 -11.01
C PHE A 79 14.98 9.60 -9.50
N ARG A 80 14.83 10.74 -8.83
CA ARG A 80 14.91 10.82 -7.35
C ARG A 80 13.54 10.51 -6.75
N SER A 81 13.49 9.48 -5.89
CA SER A 81 12.33 9.18 -5.04
C SER A 81 12.65 9.54 -3.58
N SER A 82 11.67 10.03 -2.82
CA SER A 82 11.81 10.35 -1.40
C SER A 82 11.87 9.11 -0.50
N VAL A 83 11.35 7.98 -0.98
CA VAL A 83 11.34 6.68 -0.29
C VAL A 83 11.67 5.54 -1.27
N PRO A 84 12.23 4.40 -0.81
CA PRO A 84 12.58 3.27 -1.67
C PRO A 84 11.37 2.34 -1.90
N LEU A 85 10.21 2.93 -2.19
CA LEU A 85 8.94 2.24 -2.40
C LEU A 85 8.30 2.75 -3.70
N GLY A 86 7.46 1.91 -4.31
CA GLY A 86 6.71 2.26 -5.50
C GLY A 86 5.38 1.51 -5.54
N ILE A 87 4.53 1.90 -6.48
CA ILE A 87 3.24 1.27 -6.73
C ILE A 87 3.42 0.16 -7.76
N ALA A 88 3.03 -1.07 -7.39
CA ALA A 88 3.01 -2.19 -8.32
C ALA A 88 1.89 -1.99 -9.36
N PRO A 89 2.07 -2.45 -10.61
CA PRO A 89 1.00 -2.39 -11.61
C PRO A 89 -0.19 -3.24 -11.14
N THR A 90 -1.35 -2.60 -10.98
CA THR A 90 -2.59 -3.24 -10.53
C THR A 90 -3.73 -2.79 -11.42
N ALA A 91 -4.48 -3.75 -11.95
CA ALA A 91 -5.59 -3.49 -12.85
C ALA A 91 -6.89 -3.20 -12.10
N MET A 92 -7.84 -2.59 -12.81
CA MET A 92 -9.24 -2.44 -12.40
C MET A 92 -9.42 -1.66 -11.10
N GLN A 93 -8.62 -0.61 -10.83
CA GLN A 93 -8.68 0.12 -9.56
C GLN A 93 -10.03 0.83 -9.33
N CYS A 94 -10.80 1.04 -10.40
CA CYS A 94 -12.19 1.48 -10.35
C CYS A 94 -13.13 0.54 -9.57
N LEU A 95 -12.77 -0.74 -9.37
CA LEU A 95 -13.52 -1.63 -8.49
C LEU A 95 -13.36 -1.21 -7.02
N ALA A 96 -12.19 -0.69 -6.64
CA ALA A 96 -11.92 -0.24 -5.27
C ALA A 96 -12.42 1.18 -4.99
N HIS A 97 -12.31 2.09 -5.95
CA HIS A 97 -12.73 3.48 -5.81
C HIS A 97 -13.09 4.10 -7.16
N PRO A 98 -14.14 4.94 -7.29
CA PRO A 98 -14.58 5.49 -8.58
C PRO A 98 -13.50 6.27 -9.37
N ASP A 99 -12.57 6.91 -8.66
CA ASP A 99 -11.46 7.67 -9.29
C ASP A 99 -10.31 6.77 -9.80
N GLY A 100 -10.31 5.48 -9.44
CA GLY A 100 -9.41 4.44 -9.96
C GLY A 100 -7.93 4.83 -10.01
N GLU A 101 -7.30 4.50 -11.13
CA GLU A 101 -5.87 4.69 -11.39
C GLU A 101 -5.43 6.16 -11.32
N ILE A 102 -6.34 7.09 -11.59
CA ILE A 102 -6.05 8.54 -11.52
C ILE A 102 -5.84 8.98 -10.07
N ALA A 103 -6.60 8.42 -9.12
CA ALA A 103 -6.38 8.69 -7.71
C ALA A 103 -5.03 8.17 -7.23
N THR A 104 -4.68 6.94 -7.61
CA THR A 104 -3.38 6.32 -7.27
C THR A 104 -2.19 7.07 -7.88
N ALA A 105 -2.32 7.61 -9.10
CA ALA A 105 -1.27 8.40 -9.74
C ALA A 105 -1.07 9.79 -9.10
N ARG A 106 -2.09 10.31 -8.40
CA ARG A 106 -2.04 11.63 -7.74
C ARG A 106 -1.45 11.57 -6.33
N ALA A 107 -1.75 10.49 -5.60
CA ALA A 107 -1.31 10.29 -4.22
C ALA A 107 0.22 10.20 -4.11
#